data_AF-Q8KZ40-F1
#
_entry.id   AF-Q8KZ40-F1
#
_cell.length_a   1.000
_cell.length_b   1.000
_cell.length_c   1.000
_cell.angle_alpha   90.00
_cell.angle_beta   90.00
_cell.angle_gamma   90.00
#
_symmetry.space_group_name_H-M   'P 1'
#
loop_
_entity.id
_entity.type
_entity.pdbx_description
1 polymer ?
#
loop_
_entity_poly.entity_id
_entity_poly.type
_entity_poly.pdbx_seq_one_letter_code
_entity_poly.pdbx_strand_id
1 'polypeptide(L)'
;MSDPWMTASGVARDADGKPLNSSNPRPYILSAISAIVVAGMMRHVLAASGVTSIPSGAIAGFGIGAFLIVPWMMTNNEFAGKPFQLTVIIDGY
;
A
#
# COMPACT_ATOMS: atom_id res chain seq x y z
N MET A 1 -2.03 16.56 -3.83
CA MET A 1 -2.31 15.11 -3.98
C MET A 1 -2.48 14.38 -2.64
N SER A 2 -2.25 15.01 -1.48
CA SER A 2 -2.37 14.38 -0.15
C SER A 2 -3.71 14.62 0.57
N ASP A 3 -4.47 15.66 0.22
CA ASP A 3 -5.70 16.01 0.96
C ASP A 3 -6.77 14.91 1.04
N PRO A 4 -7.07 14.15 -0.03
CA PRO A 4 -8.12 13.13 0.01
C PRO A 4 -7.83 12.00 1.02
N TRP A 5 -6.57 11.52 1.05
CA TRP A 5 -6.14 10.51 2.02
C TRP A 5 -6.15 11.04 3.46
N MET A 6 -5.70 12.28 3.69
CA MET A 6 -5.67 12.86 5.05
C MET A 6 -7.08 13.03 5.60
N THR A 7 -8.03 13.45 4.76
CA THR A 7 -9.43 13.62 5.14
C THR A 7 -10.09 12.28 5.44
N ALA A 8 -9.89 11.28 4.58
CA ALA A 8 -10.49 9.96 4.77
C ALA A 8 -9.83 9.15 5.91
N SER A 9 -8.54 9.36 6.19
CA SER A 9 -7.83 8.64 7.26
C SER A 9 -8.10 9.19 8.67
N GLY A 10 -8.67 10.39 8.79
CA GLY A 10 -8.95 11.04 10.06
C GLY A 10 -7.70 11.42 10.86
N VAL A 11 -6.52 11.46 10.22
CA VAL A 11 -5.27 11.81 10.91
C VAL A 11 -5.32 13.25 11.39
N ALA A 12 -5.07 13.46 12.69
CA ALA A 12 -5.06 14.80 13.26
C ALA A 12 -3.95 15.65 12.63
N ARG A 13 -4.28 16.89 12.28
CA ARG A 13 -3.40 17.82 11.57
C ARG A 13 -2.88 18.93 12.49
N ASP A 14 -1.68 19.42 12.22
CA ASP A 14 -1.16 20.64 12.81
C ASP A 14 -1.72 21.90 12.13
N ALA A 15 -1.34 23.07 12.63
CA ALA A 15 -1.77 24.37 12.08
C ALA A 15 -1.32 24.60 10.63
N ASP A 16 -0.31 23.87 10.16
CA ASP A 16 0.23 23.93 8.80
C ASP A 16 -0.41 22.87 7.88
N GLY A 17 -1.39 22.12 8.37
CA GLY A 17 -2.11 21.09 7.62
C GLY A 17 -1.37 19.77 7.46
N LYS A 18 -0.25 19.55 8.15
CA LYS A 18 0.51 18.30 8.13
C LYS A 18 0.00 17.34 9.21
N PRO A 19 0.16 16.01 9.02
CA PRO A 19 -0.19 15.04 10.04
C PRO A 19 0.68 15.24 11.29
N LEU A 20 0.08 15.23 12.47
CA LEU A 20 0.80 15.36 13.75
C LEU A 20 1.85 14.26 13.97
N ASN A 21 1.66 13.09 13.34
CA ASN A 21 2.60 11.96 13.41
C ASN A 21 3.69 12.00 12.31
N SER A 22 3.79 13.08 11.53
CA SER A 22 4.77 13.19 10.44
C SER A 22 6.23 13.21 10.92
N SER A 23 6.46 13.60 12.17
CA SER A 23 7.78 13.62 12.80
C SER A 23 8.25 12.25 13.28
N ASN A 24 7.40 11.22 13.26
CA ASN A 24 7.75 9.87 13.69
C ASN A 24 8.43 9.09 12.54
N PRO A 25 9.73 8.77 12.63
CA PRO A 25 10.45 8.11 11.53
C PRO A 25 10.16 6.60 11.45
N ARG A 26 9.63 6.00 12.52
CA ARG A 26 9.41 4.54 12.63
C ARG A 26 8.61 3.93 11.47
N PRO A 27 7.44 4.47 11.05
CA PRO A 27 6.68 3.89 9.95
C PRO A 27 7.46 3.88 8.63
N TYR A 28 8.28 4.90 8.36
CA TYR A 28 9.08 4.97 7.14
C TYR A 28 10.18 3.91 7.10
N ILE A 29 10.90 3.74 8.21
CA ILE A 29 11.96 2.73 8.32
C ILE A 29 11.38 1.32 8.18
N LEU A 30 10.27 1.04 8.88
CA LEU A 30 9.59 -0.25 8.79
C LEU A 30 9.06 -0.51 7.38
N SER A 31 8.55 0.52 6.69
CA SER A 31 8.08 0.40 5.30
C SER A 31 9.22 0.08 4.35
N ALA A 32 10.38 0.72 4.51
CA ALA A 32 11.56 0.45 3.69
C ALA A 32 12.07 -1.00 3.86
N ILE A 33 12.18 -1.47 5.10
CA ILE A 33 12.57 -2.86 5.39
C ILE A 33 11.55 -3.84 4.80
N SER A 34 10.26 -3.58 5.01
CA SER A 34 9.18 -4.42 4.46
C SER A 34 9.22 -4.48 2.95
N ALA A 35 9.48 -3.35 2.27
CA ALA A 35 9.61 -3.30 0.81
C ALA A 35 10.77 -4.17 0.29
N ILE A 36 11.92 -4.18 0.98
CA ILE A 36 13.06 -5.04 0.62
C ILE A 36 12.70 -6.52 0.77
N VAL A 37 12.08 -6.89 1.89
CA VAL A 37 11.66 -8.28 2.15
C VAL A 37 10.65 -8.74 1.10
N VAL A 38 9.63 -7.92 0.82
CA VAL A 38 8.62 -8.21 -0.20
C VAL A 38 9.27 -8.32 -1.57
N ALA A 39 10.19 -7.42 -1.95
CA ALA A 39 10.90 -7.49 -3.22
C ALA A 39 11.70 -8.79 -3.38
N GLY A 40 12.37 -9.24 -2.32
CA GLY A 40 13.10 -10.51 -2.30
C GLY A 40 12.18 -11.72 -2.50
N MET A 41 11.07 -11.77 -1.76
CA MET A 41 10.09 -12.85 -1.90
C MET A 41 9.40 -12.84 -3.26
N MET A 42 9.04 -11.66 -3.76
CA MET A 42 8.45 -11.48 -5.07
C MET A 42 9.37 -11.98 -6.19
N ARG A 43 10.67 -11.69 -6.11
CA ARG A 43 11.66 -12.25 -7.05
C ARG A 43 11.67 -13.77 -7.03
N HIS A 44 11.60 -14.38 -5.84
CA HIS A 44 11.54 -15.84 -5.69
C HIS A 44 10.25 -16.43 -6.28
N VAL A 45 9.09 -15.87 -5.94
CA VAL A 45 7.78 -16.33 -6.40
C VAL A 45 7.63 -16.21 -7.92
N LEU A 46 8.03 -15.07 -8.50
CA LEU A 46 7.96 -14.85 -9.94
C LEU A 46 8.87 -15.85 -10.69
N ALA A 47 10.10 -16.04 -10.22
CA ALA A 47 11.02 -17.02 -10.81
C ALA A 47 10.51 -18.46 -10.68
N ALA A 48 9.98 -18.85 -9.52
CA ALA A 48 9.40 -20.18 -9.29
C ALA A 48 8.15 -20.43 -10.17
N SER A 49 7.44 -19.37 -10.54
CA SER A 49 6.27 -19.41 -11.42
C SER A 49 6.63 -19.30 -12.91
N GLY A 50 7.93 -19.31 -13.27
CA GLY A 50 8.40 -19.17 -14.65
C GLY A 50 8.31 -17.77 -15.24
N VAL A 51 7.96 -16.76 -14.44
CA VAL A 51 7.85 -15.35 -14.85
C VAL A 51 9.25 -14.74 -14.88
N THR A 52 9.85 -14.73 -16.07
CA THR A 52 11.26 -14.28 -16.28
C THR A 52 11.39 -13.08 -17.20
N SER A 53 10.32 -12.68 -17.91
CA SER A 53 10.33 -11.54 -18.83
C SER A 53 9.63 -10.32 -18.23
N ILE A 54 10.07 -9.13 -18.64
CA ILE A 54 9.50 -7.85 -18.18
C ILE A 54 7.98 -7.77 -18.44
N PRO A 55 7.44 -8.12 -19.63
CA PRO A 55 6.00 -8.05 -19.87
C PRO A 55 5.21 -9.01 -18.96
N SER A 56 5.70 -10.24 -18.79
CA SER A 56 5.06 -11.21 -17.90
C SER A 56 5.09 -10.77 -16.44
N GLY A 57 6.17 -10.10 -16.02
CA GLY A 57 6.30 -9.53 -14.69
C GLY A 57 5.32 -8.38 -14.45
N ALA A 58 5.09 -7.53 -15.46
CA ALA A 58 4.11 -6.44 -15.36
C ALA A 58 2.67 -6.98 -15.20
N ILE A 59 2.29 -8.00 -15.98
CA ILE A 59 0.97 -8.64 -15.87
C ILE A 59 0.81 -9.33 -14.51
N ALA A 60 1.82 -10.07 -14.07
CA ALA A 60 1.80 -10.73 -12.77
C ALA A 60 1.71 -9.71 -11.63
N GLY A 61 2.46 -8.61 -11.69
CA GLY A 61 2.42 -7.52 -10.72
C GLY A 61 1.05 -6.86 -10.66
N PHE A 62 0.43 -6.59 -11.81
CA PHE A 62 -0.94 -6.07 -11.87
C PHE A 62 -1.94 -7.02 -11.23
N GLY A 63 -1.86 -8.32 -11.52
CA GLY A 63 -2.73 -9.33 -10.92
C GLY A 63 -2.58 -9.41 -9.40
N ILE A 64 -1.35 -9.33 -8.89
CA ILE A 64 -1.10 -9.30 -7.44
C ILE A 64 -1.69 -8.04 -6.81
N GLY A 65 -1.49 -6.87 -7.43
CA GLY A 65 -2.11 -5.63 -6.97
C GLY A 65 -3.63 -5.77 -6.87
N ALA A 66 -4.28 -6.06 -8.00
CA ALA A 66 -5.73 -6.08 -8.12
C ALA A 66 -6.42 -7.19 -7.31
N PHE A 67 -5.83 -8.39 -7.23
CA PHE A 67 -6.52 -9.56 -6.67
C PHE A 67 -5.98 -10.03 -5.32
N LEU A 68 -4.83 -9.53 -4.87
CA LEU A 68 -4.31 -9.82 -3.52
C LEU A 68 -4.29 -8.56 -2.66
N ILE A 69 -3.68 -7.47 -3.14
CA ILE A 69 -3.47 -6.27 -2.31
C ILE A 69 -4.79 -5.53 -2.07
N VAL A 70 -5.60 -5.28 -3.10
CA VAL A 70 -6.91 -4.60 -2.97
C VAL A 70 -7.84 -5.28 -1.95
N PRO A 71 -8.18 -6.58 -2.06
CA PRO A 71 -9.08 -7.21 -1.09
C PRO A 71 -8.48 -7.29 0.32
N TRP A 72 -7.16 -7.43 0.43
CA TRP A 72 -6.46 -7.40 1.72
C TRP A 72 -6.56 -6.03 2.38
N MET A 73 -6.31 -4.96 1.63
CA MET A 73 -6.43 -3.58 2.10
C MET A 73 -7.88 -3.21 2.45
N MET A 74 -8.84 -3.65 1.64
CA MET A 74 -10.27 -3.50 1.91
C MET A 74 -10.62 -4.08 3.28
N THR A 75 -10.21 -5.33 3.52
CA THR A 75 -10.51 -6.04 4.77
C THR A 75 -9.85 -5.35 5.98
N ASN A 76 -8.60 -4.92 5.86
CA ASN A 76 -7.91 -4.18 6.93
C ASN A 76 -8.54 -2.82 7.23
N ASN A 77 -8.99 -2.10 6.19
CA ASN A 77 -9.66 -0.82 6.37
C ASN A 77 -11.02 -0.99 7.08
N GLU A 78 -11.82 -1.98 6.67
CA GLU A 78 -13.10 -2.31 7.30
C GLU A 78 -12.91 -2.70 8.77
N PHE A 79 -11.97 -3.61 9.09
CA PHE A 79 -11.69 -3.99 10.48
C PHE A 79 -11.14 -2.83 11.32
N ALA A 80 -10.44 -1.87 10.70
CA ALA A 80 -9.98 -0.66 11.37
C ALA A 80 -11.08 0.41 11.51
N GLY A 81 -12.32 0.15 11.06
CA GLY A 81 -13.43 1.12 11.08
C GLY A 81 -13.18 2.33 10.18
N LYS A 82 -12.31 2.20 9.18
CA LYS A 82 -11.97 3.28 8.25
C LYS A 82 -13.02 3.35 7.14
N PRO A 83 -13.31 4.55 6.61
CA PRO A 83 -14.29 4.69 5.52
C PRO A 83 -13.83 3.90 4.29
N PHE A 84 -14.77 3.21 3.64
CA PHE A 84 -14.52 2.43 2.41
C PHE A 84 -13.84 3.26 1.29
N GLN A 85 -14.09 4.58 1.27
CA GLN A 85 -13.41 5.52 0.39
C GLN A 85 -11.87 5.48 0.54
N LEU A 86 -11.34 5.11 1.71
CA LEU A 86 -9.91 4.95 1.92
C LEU A 86 -9.35 3.77 1.10
N THR A 87 -10.11 2.70 0.93
CA THR A 87 -9.75 1.57 0.05
C THR A 87 -9.70 2.04 -1.40
N VAL A 88 -10.72 2.76 -1.86
CA VAL A 88 -10.78 3.29 -3.24
C VAL A 88 -9.63 4.28 -3.52
N ILE A 89 -9.33 5.18 -2.58
CA ILE A 89 -8.26 6.17 -2.73
C ILE A 89 -6.86 5.54 -2.67
N ILE A 90 -6.66 4.51 -1.84
CA ILE A 90 -5.37 3.81 -1.71
C ILE A 90 -5.12 2.87 -2.90
N ASP A 91 -6.17 2.20 -3.39
CA ASP A 91 -6.09 1.20 -4.45
C ASP A 91 -6.19 1.80 -5.87
N GLY A 92 -6.50 3.10 -5.99
CA GLY A 92 -6.19 3.88 -7.18
C GLY A 92 -7.00 3.56 -8.44
N TYR A 93 -8.27 3.17 -8.28
CA TYR A 93 -9.26 3.15 -9.37
C TYR A 93 -10.28 4.28 -9.19
#